data_AF-A0A6C0CBT7-F1
#
_entry.id   AF-A0A6C0CBT7-F1
#
_cell.length_a   1.000
_cell.length_b   1.000
_cell.length_c   1.000
_cell.angle_alpha   90.00
_cell.angle_beta   90.00
_cell.angle_gamma   90.00
#
_symmetry.space_group_name_H-M   'P 1'
#
loop_
_entity.id
_entity.type
_entity.pdbx_description
1 polymer ?
#
loop_
_entity_poly.entity_id
_entity_poly.type
_entity_poly.pdbx_seq_one_letter_code
_entity_poly.pdbx_strand_id
1 'polypeptide(L)' 'MKQLTNALIVINMVLLIFNMFFAIKYALEYMLLPNLVPLIWFLVALPTPYYATILTGPLLS' A
#
# COMPACT_ATOMS: atom_id res chain seq x y z
N MET A 1 0.88 -0.38 -25.62
CA MET A 1 -0.17 -0.14 -24.60
C MET A 1 -0.16 -1.24 -23.53
N LYS A 2 -0.51 -2.49 -23.85
CA LYS A 2 -0.62 -3.60 -22.87
C LYS A 2 0.63 -3.86 -22.01
N GLN A 3 1.83 -3.81 -22.60
CA GLN A 3 3.10 -3.97 -21.87
C GLN A 3 3.37 -2.83 -20.87
N LEU A 4 3.03 -1.59 -21.23
CA LEU A 4 3.19 -0.43 -20.36
C LEU A 4 2.24 -0.53 -19.16
N THR A 5 0.99 -0.92 -19.40
CA THR A 5 -0.01 -1.14 -18.34
C THR A 5 0.43 -2.23 -17.38
N ASN A 6 0.92 -3.37 -17.88
CA ASN A 6 1.43 -4.46 -17.04
C ASN A 6 2.66 -4.02 -16.21
N ALA A 7 3.57 -3.24 -16.81
CA ALA A 7 4.72 -2.70 -16.08
C ALA A 7 4.30 -1.74 -14.96
N LEU A 8 3.32 -0.87 -15.21
CA LEU A 8 2.76 0.03 -14.20
C LEU A 8 2.06 -0.73 -13.07
N ILE A 9 1.34 -1.81 -13.39
CA ILE A 9 0.73 -2.69 -12.38
C ILE A 9 1.82 -3.30 -11.49
N VAL A 10 2.89 -3.86 -12.07
CA VAL A 10 4.00 -4.46 -11.33
C VAL A 10 4.70 -3.45 -10.42
N ILE A 11 4.98 -2.24 -10.92
CA ILE A 11 5.60 -1.16 -10.11
C ILE A 11 4.71 -0.80 -8.91
N ASN A 12 3.40 -0.66 -9.13
CA ASN A 12 2.45 -0.35 -8.06
C ASN A 12 2.34 -1.50 -7.04
N MET A 13 2.40 -2.77 -7.47
CA MET A 13 2.43 -3.91 -6.54
C MET A 13 3.67 -3.89 -5.65
N VAL A 14 4.85 -3.62 -6.22
CA VAL A 14 6.10 -3.55 -5.45
C VAL A 14 6.05 -2.41 -4.43
N LEU A 15 5.57 -1.22 -4.82
CA LEU A 15 5.39 -0.08 -3.92
C LEU A 15 4.40 -0.39 -2.78
N LEU A 16 3.32 -1.11 -3.06
CA LEU A 16 2.33 -1.50 -2.06
C LEU A 16 2.92 -2.45 -1.02
N ILE A 17 3.61 -3.50 -1.48
CA ILE A 17 4.27 -4.47 -0.59
C ILE A 17 5.30 -3.76 0.28
N PHE A 18 6.09 -2.85 -0.31
CA PHE A 18 7.07 -2.07 0.42
C PHE A 18 6.42 -1.19 1.51
N ASN A 19 5.34 -0.47 1.18
CA ASN A 19 4.59 0.34 2.15
C ASN A 19 4.02 -0.49 3.30
N MET A 20 3.47 -1.68 3.01
CA MET A 20 2.96 -2.59 4.05
C MET A 20 4.07 -3.08 4.98
N PHE A 21 5.26 -3.40 4.45
CA PHE A 21 6.42 -3.78 5.27
C PHE A 21 6.84 -2.66 6.23
N PHE A 22 6.92 -1.42 5.73
CA PHE A 22 7.25 -0.26 6.57
C PHE A 22 6.16 0.01 7.62
N ALA A 23 4.89 -0.11 7.25
CA ALA A 23 3.76 0.02 8.16
C ALA A 23 3.87 -0.93 9.35
N ILE A 24 4.10 -2.22 9.08
CA ILE A 24 4.24 -3.26 10.09
C ILE A 24 5.46 -2.97 10.97
N LYS A 25 6.60 -2.65 10.35
CA LYS A 25 7.84 -2.33 11.08
C LYS A 25 7.64 -1.15 12.04
N TYR A 26 7.05 -0.05 11.58
CA TYR A 26 6.79 1.10 12.43
C TYR A 26 5.73 0.82 13.50
N ALA A 27 4.66 0.08 13.18
CA ALA A 27 3.67 -0.32 14.17
C ALA A 27 4.29 -1.17 15.30
N LEU A 28 5.22 -2.06 14.97
CA LEU A 28 5.97 -2.86 15.94
C LEU A 28 6.96 -2.01 16.75
N GLU A 29 7.70 -1.10 16.10
CA GLU A 29 8.67 -0.21 16.75
C GLU A 29 8.00 0.75 17.74
N TYR A 30 6.79 1.21 17.42
CA TYR A 30 6.02 2.14 18.24
C TYR A 30 4.90 1.47 19.03
N MET A 31 4.94 0.15 19.22
CA MET A 31 3.95 -0.63 19.99
C MET A 31 3.69 -0.06 21.40
N LEU A 32 4.70 0.52 22.03
CA LEU A 32 4.62 1.10 23.38
C LEU A 32 4.09 2.55 23.38
N LEU A 33 3.89 3.14 22.20
CA LEU A 33 3.37 4.50 22.01
C LEU A 33 1.99 4.42 21.35
N PRO A 34 0.92 4.25 22.15
CA PRO A 34 -0.42 3.92 21.65
C PRO A 34 -1.02 5.02 20.75
N ASN A 35 -0.52 6.25 20.80
CA ASN A 35 -0.97 7.35 19.95
C ASN A 35 -0.35 7.32 18.54
N LEU A 36 0.82 6.69 18.37
CA LEU A 36 1.53 6.65 17.09
C LEU A 36 1.04 5.51 16.21
N VAL A 37 0.64 4.38 16.80
CA VAL A 37 0.17 3.20 16.06
C VAL A 37 -1.02 3.55 15.14
N PRO A 38 -2.13 4.17 15.63
CA PRO A 38 -3.26 4.52 14.76
C PRO A 38 -2.87 5.50 13.64
N LEU A 39 -1.95 6.43 13.89
CA LEU A 39 -1.47 7.38 12.89
C LEU A 39 -0.70 6.66 11.76
N ILE A 40 0.18 5.73 12.12
CA ILE A 40 0.93 4.91 11.15
C ILE A 40 -0.04 4.07 10.31
N TRP A 41 -1.02 3.45 10.94
CA TRP A 41 -2.07 2.71 10.25
C TRP A 41 -2.91 3.60 9.33
N PHE A 42 -3.24 4.82 9.75
CA PHE A 42 -4.00 5.78 8.94
C PHE A 42 -3.24 6.21 7.69
N LEU A 43 -1.95 6.55 7.82
CA LEU A 43 -1.09 6.95 6.69
C LEU A 43 -0.95 5.83 5.66
N VAL A 44 -1.03 4.58 6.09
CA VAL A 44 -0.94 3.39 5.22
C VAL A 44 -2.28 3.04 4.60
N ALA A 45 -3.38 3.21 5.35
CA ALA A 45 -4.72 2.99 4.85
C ALA A 45 -5.10 3.99 3.75
N LEU A 46 -4.66 5.24 3.84
CA LEU A 46 -5.01 6.33 2.91
C LEU A 46 -4.75 6.00 1.42
N PRO A 47 -3.57 5.52 1.02
CA PRO A 47 -3.31 5.16 -0.37
C PRO A 47 -3.85 3.77 -0.77
N THR A 48 -4.29 2.94 0.19
CA THR A 48 -4.69 1.54 -0.07
C THR A 48 -5.87 1.41 -1.06
N PRO A 49 -6.96 2.21 -0.97
CA PRO A 49 -8.07 2.16 -1.93
C PRO A 49 -7.65 2.52 -3.35
N TYR A 50 -6.74 3.49 -3.49
CA TYR A 50 -6.23 3.92 -4.79
C TYR A 50 -5.47 2.78 -5.47
N TYR A 51 -4.58 2.11 -4.72
CA TYR A 51 -3.87 0.95 -5.25
C TYR A 51 -4.78 -0.25 -5.50
N ALA A 52 -5.76 -0.50 -4.63
CA ALA A 52 -6.76 -1.54 -4.86
C ALA A 52 -7.47 -1.31 -6.21
N THR A 53 -7.88 -0.07 -6.48
CA THR A 53 -8.53 0.32 -7.74
C THR A 53 -7.61 0.12 -8.95
N ILE A 54 -6.31 0.42 -8.85
CA ILE A 54 -5.35 0.19 -9.94
C ILE A 54 -5.13 -1.29 -10.20
N LEU A 55 -5.16 -2.12 -9.16
CA LEU A 55 -4.95 -3.57 -9.27
C LEU A 55 -6.20 -4.30 -9.76
N THR A 56 -7.38 -3.90 -9.31
CA THR A 56 -8.65 -4.56 -9.66
C THR A 56 -9.31 -3.95 -10.89
N GLY A 57 -9.06 -2.68 -11.20
CA GLY A 57 -9.61 -2.00 -12.39
C GLY A 57 -9.37 -2.76 -13.70
N PRO A 58 -8.14 -3.24 -13.98
CA PRO A 58 -7.85 -4.07 -15.15
C PRO A 58 -8.54 -5.43 -15.18
N LEU A 59 -9.04 -5.94 -14.04
CA LEU A 59 -9.77 -7.20 -13.93
C LEU A 59 -11.28 -7.03 -14.13
N LEU A 60 -11.79 -5.80 -14.01
CA LEU A 60 -13.21 -5.44 -14.13
C LEU A 60 -13.58 -4.91 -15.53
N SER A 61 -12.59 -4.72 -16.42
CA SER A 61 -12.73 -4.27 -17.81
C SER A 61 -12.48 -5.41 -18.80
#